data_AF-A0A6V8PLE2-F1
#
_entry.id   AF-A0A6V8PLE2-F1
#
_cell.length_a   1.000
_cell.length_b   1.000
_cell.length_c   1.000
_cell.angle_alpha   90.00
_cell.angle_beta   90.00
_cell.angle_gamma   90.00
#
_symmetry.space_group_name_H-M   'P 1'
#
loop_
_entity.id
_entity.type
_entity.pdbx_description
1 polymer ?
#
loop_
_entity_poly.entity_id
_entity_poly.type
_entity_poly.pdbx_seq_one_letter_code
_entity_poly.pdbx_strand_id
1 'polypeptide(L)' 'EIVHAIRDEMAQKLSDVILRRTELGEGGSPGDECLAACAQMMAKEKGWDRLKTEKEIDEVKAIYKPAQ' A
#
# COMPACT_ATOMS: atom_id res chain seq x y z
N GLU A 1 -6.67 14.59 5.83
CA GLU A 1 -5.46 14.98 5.06
C GLU A 1 -4.75 13.77 4.41
N ILE A 2 -5.50 12.86 3.76
CA ILE A 2 -4.94 11.69 3.06
C ILE A 2 -5.11 11.81 1.55
N VAL A 3 -6.24 12.36 1.10
CA VAL A 3 -6.59 12.55 -0.32
C VAL A 3 -5.65 13.54 -1.02
N HIS A 4 -5.20 14.59 -0.34
CA HIS A 4 -4.32 15.61 -0.94
C HIS A 4 -2.93 15.04 -1.24
N ALA A 5 -2.41 14.26 -0.32
CA ALA A 5 -1.08 13.71 -0.43
C ALA A 5 -1.02 12.57 -1.48
N ILE A 6 -2.13 11.91 -1.83
CA ILE A 6 -2.18 10.94 -2.97
C ILE A 6 -2.03 11.65 -4.33
N ARG A 7 -2.39 12.94 -4.41
CA ARG A 7 -2.40 13.71 -5.65
C ARG A 7 -1.08 14.45 -5.91
N ASP A 8 -0.44 14.96 -4.85
CA ASP A 8 0.79 15.75 -4.92
C ASP A 8 2.07 14.91 -4.75
N GLU A 9 2.05 13.89 -3.89
CA GLU A 9 3.15 12.92 -3.83
C GLU A 9 2.86 11.80 -4.80
N MET A 10 3.83 11.48 -5.66
CA MET A 10 3.78 10.46 -6.71
C MET A 10 3.64 9.02 -6.18
N ALA A 11 2.66 8.73 -5.33
CA ALA A 11 2.29 7.40 -4.87
C ALA A 11 1.68 6.64 -6.05
N GLN A 12 2.55 6.07 -6.88
CA GLN A 12 2.21 5.19 -8.00
C GLN A 12 1.99 3.75 -7.52
N LYS A 13 2.47 3.42 -6.32
CA LYS A 13 2.45 2.07 -5.74
C LYS A 13 1.94 2.07 -4.30
N LEU A 14 1.34 0.95 -3.91
CA LEU A 14 0.86 0.72 -2.55
C LEU A 14 2.03 0.70 -1.55
N SER A 15 3.18 0.15 -1.97
CA SER A 15 4.40 0.10 -1.17
C SER A 15 4.92 1.49 -0.81
N ASP A 16 4.86 2.49 -1.70
CA ASP A 16 5.28 3.85 -1.38
C ASP A 16 4.44 4.48 -0.27
N VAL A 17 3.12 4.21 -0.26
CA VAL A 17 2.22 4.72 0.79
C VAL A 17 2.53 4.04 2.12
N ILE A 18 2.65 2.71 2.11
CA ILE A 18 2.90 1.91 3.31
C ILE A 18 4.30 2.19 3.90
N LEU A 19 5.31 2.40 3.05
CA LEU A 19 6.69 2.63 3.46
C LEU A 19 7.01 4.08 3.82
N ARG A 20 6.38 5.09 3.19
CA ARG A 20 6.66 6.51 3.47
C ARG A 20 5.74 7.17 4.47
N ARG A 21 4.45 6.82 4.50
CA ARG A 21 3.47 7.52 5.37
C ARG A 21 3.26 6.88 6.71
N THR A 22 3.85 5.73 6.91
CA THR A 22 3.66 4.97 8.12
C THR A 22 5.03 4.63 8.66
N GLU A 23 5.46 5.45 9.62
CA GLU A 23 6.39 5.05 10.69
C GLU A 23 5.96 3.73 11.38
N LEU A 24 4.85 3.08 10.99
CA LEU A 24 4.52 1.67 11.28
C LEU A 24 5.55 0.66 10.75
N GLY A 25 6.44 1.05 9.83
CA GLY A 25 7.58 0.21 9.43
C GLY A 25 8.53 -0.12 10.59
N GLU A 26 8.53 0.65 11.68
CA GLU A 26 9.32 0.35 12.88
C GLU A 26 8.67 -0.71 13.80
N GLY A 27 7.39 -1.04 13.61
CA GLY A 27 6.64 -1.98 14.46
C GLY A 27 6.27 -3.32 13.83
N GLY A 28 6.33 -3.45 12.50
CA GLY A 28 6.01 -4.69 11.76
C GLY A 28 5.00 -4.50 10.64
N SER A 29 4.61 -5.60 9.99
CA SER A 29 3.63 -5.58 8.89
C SER A 29 2.29 -5.00 9.36
N PRO A 30 1.67 -4.03 8.65
CA PRO A 30 0.42 -3.40 9.06
C PRO A 30 -0.82 -4.33 9.07
N GLY A 31 -0.64 -5.64 8.89
CA GLY A 31 -1.72 -6.62 8.87
C GLY A 31 -2.45 -6.63 7.52
N ASP A 32 -2.93 -7.81 7.14
CA ASP A 32 -3.55 -8.04 5.83
C ASP A 32 -4.79 -7.17 5.59
N GLU A 33 -5.56 -6.87 6.64
CA GLU A 33 -6.76 -6.03 6.56
C GLU A 33 -6.41 -4.57 6.24
N CYS A 34 -5.34 -4.03 6.83
CA CYS A 34 -4.89 -2.67 6.56
C CYS A 34 -4.35 -2.55 5.14
N LEU A 35 -3.59 -3.55 4.67
CA LEU A 35 -3.11 -3.62 3.29
C LEU A 35 -4.27 -3.65 2.29
N ALA A 36 -5.29 -4.48 2.55
CA ALA A 36 -6.46 -4.56 1.69
C ALA A 36 -7.26 -3.24 1.66
N ALA A 37 -7.44 -2.58 2.80
CA ALA A 37 -8.13 -1.30 2.89
C ALA A 37 -7.39 -0.19 2.10
N CYS A 38 -6.07 -0.09 2.27
CA CYS A 38 -5.22 0.86 1.54
C CYS A 38 -5.23 0.56 0.03
N ALA A 39 -5.14 -0.70 -0.37
CA ALA A 39 -5.16 -1.12 -1.77
C ALA A 39 -6.50 -0.78 -2.44
N GLN A 40 -7.63 -1.00 -1.76
CA GLN A 40 -8.95 -0.62 -2.28
C GLN A 40 -9.12 0.89 -2.43
N MET A 41 -8.64 1.68 -1.45
CA MET A 41 -8.65 3.13 -1.55
C MET A 41 -7.82 3.60 -2.76
N MET A 42 -6.61 3.08 -2.93
CA MET A 42 -5.78 3.39 -4.11
C MET A 42 -6.40 2.92 -5.42
N ALA A 43 -7.04 1.75 -5.43
CA ALA A 43 -7.70 1.23 -6.63
C ALA A 43 -8.86 2.13 -7.06
N LYS A 44 -9.65 2.65 -6.12
CA LYS A 44 -10.73 3.60 -6.41
C LYS A 44 -10.21 4.94 -6.94
N GLU A 45 -9.12 5.45 -6.36
CA GLU A 45 -8.55 6.75 -6.72
C GLU A 45 -7.75 6.70 -8.05
N LYS A 46 -7.04 5.60 -8.32
CA LYS A 46 -6.19 5.43 -9.51
C LYS A 46 -6.87 4.62 -10.64
N GLY A 47 -8.04 4.04 -10.38
CA GLY A 47 -8.73 3.16 -11.32
C GLY A 47 -8.01 1.82 -11.54
N TRP A 48 -7.42 1.22 -10.50
CA TRP A 48 -6.80 -0.09 -10.62
C TRP A 48 -7.85 -1.19 -10.77
N ASP A 49 -7.52 -2.20 -11.58
CA ASP A 49 -8.28 -3.43 -11.64
C ASP A 49 -7.94 -4.36 -10.46
N ARG A 50 -8.71 -5.45 -10.35
CA ARG A 50 -8.54 -6.42 -9.26
C ARG A 50 -7.16 -7.08 -9.28
N LEU A 51 -6.65 -7.42 -10.45
CA LEU A 51 -5.35 -8.07 -10.62
C LEU A 51 -4.22 -7.19 -10.14
N LYS A 52 -4.26 -5.90 -10.48
CA LYS A 52 -3.29 -4.91 -10.05
C LYS A 52 -3.36 -4.66 -8.56
N THR A 53 -4.58 -4.61 -8.01
CA THR A 53 -4.79 -4.48 -6.56
C THR A 53 -4.21 -5.67 -5.80
N GLU A 54 -4.47 -6.90 -6.25
CA GLU A 54 -3.93 -8.13 -5.65
C GLU A 54 -2.39 -8.16 -5.77
N LYS A 55 -1.84 -7.80 -6.93
CA LYS A 55 -0.38 -7.73 -7.15
C LYS A 55 0.32 -6.75 -6.22
N GLU A 56 -0.24 -5.56 -6.03
CA GLU A 56 0.34 -4.54 -5.15
C GLU A 56 0.31 -5.00 -3.68
N ILE A 57 -0.75 -5.70 -3.25
CA ILE A 57 -0.82 -6.30 -1.92
C ILE A 57 0.28 -7.35 -1.74
N ASP A 58 0.45 -8.26 -2.72
CA ASP A 58 1.48 -9.30 -2.66
C ASP A 58 2.90 -8.71 -2.67
N GLU A 59 3.16 -7.67 -3.48
CA GLU A 59 4.44 -6.96 -3.47
C GLU A 59 4.74 -6.39 -2.08
N VAL A 60 3.75 -5.79 -1.40
CA VAL A 60 3.95 -5.27 -0.04
C VAL A 60 4.15 -6.41 0.97
N LYS A 61 3.37 -7.49 0.90
CA LYS A 61 3.55 -8.67 1.77
C LYS A 61 4.93 -9.29 1.62
N ALA A 62 5.49 -9.30 0.41
CA ALA A 62 6.83 -9.82 0.15
C ALA A 62 7.94 -8.97 0.82
N ILE A 63 7.72 -7.67 1.05
CA ILE A 63 8.67 -6.81 1.76
C ILE A 63 8.74 -7.16 3.25
N TYR A 64 7.60 -7.54 3.85
CA TYR A 64 7.50 -7.88 5.26
C TYR A 64 7.73 -9.36 5.58
N LYS A 65 7.66 -10.25 4.57
CA LYS A 65 8.10 -11.64 4.73
C LYS A 65 9.63 -11.68 4.66
N PRO A 66 10.34 -12.10 5.72
CA PRO A 66 11.78 -12.30 5.60
C PRO A 66 12.04 -13.36 4.52
N ALA A 67 13.00 -13.08 3.64
CA ALA A 67 13.57 -14.11 2.77
C ALA A 67 14.06 -15.25 3.68
N GLN A 68 13.49 -16.44 3.48
CA GLN A 68 13.88 -17.66 4.21
C GLN A 68 15.30 -18.07 3.86
#